data_AF-A0A060W3K2-F1
#
_entry.id   AF-A0A060W3K2-F1
#
_cell.length_a   1.000
_cell.length_b   1.000
_cell.length_c   1.000
_cell.angle_alpha   90.00
_cell.angle_beta   90.00
_cell.angle_gamma   90.00
#
_symmetry.space_group_name_H-M   'P 1'
#
loop_
_entity.id
_entity.type
_entity.pdbx_description
1 polymer ?
#
loop_
_entity_poly.entity_id
_entity_poly.type
_entity_poly.pdbx_seq_one_letter_code
_entity_poly.pdbx_strand_id
1 'polypeptide(L)'
;MGEKEDERSAQAGQLFENFVQASTCKGTLQAFSILCRQMDLDPLDYRNFYSNLKATVTNWKAKALWTKLDKRAGHKEYKKAKACEGTRSLIIGGGPCGLRTAIELALLGAKVVVIEKRDTFSRNNVLHLWPYTIHDLRGLGAKKFYGKFCAGAIDHISIRQLQLMLLKVSLIVGVEVHVNVEFVKLLEPLDNQENEGLGWRAEIRPSNHPLTDYEFDVVIGADGRRNTLDGFKRKEFRGKLAIAITANFVNRNTTAEAKVEEISGVAFIFNQKFFLELKEETGIDLENIVYYRDNTHYFVMTAKKQSLLDKGVIIHDYIETEKLLGQDNVNQEALLSYAREAADFGTNYQLPSLDYAINHCNQPDVAMFDFTCMCASENAALFREKCGHQLLVALVGDSLLEVRGLYVILMLWVK
;
A
#
# COMPACT_ATOMS: atom_id res chain seq x y z
N MET A 1 6.96 -38.99 -24.32
CA MET A 1 7.64 -37.79 -23.78
C MET A 1 6.76 -36.57 -23.89
N GLY A 2 6.06 -36.33 -25.01
CA GLY A 2 5.14 -35.18 -25.16
C GLY A 2 3.99 -35.10 -24.14
N GLU A 3 3.33 -36.22 -23.80
CA GLU A 3 2.20 -36.20 -22.84
C GLU A 3 2.61 -35.74 -21.42
N LYS A 4 3.80 -36.13 -20.94
CA LYS A 4 4.31 -35.71 -19.62
C LYS A 4 4.73 -34.24 -19.59
N GLU A 5 5.22 -33.71 -20.71
CA GLU A 5 5.57 -32.28 -20.83
C GLU A 5 4.30 -31.41 -20.91
N ASP A 6 3.27 -31.88 -21.61
CA ASP A 6 1.97 -31.23 -21.67
C ASP A 6 1.27 -31.22 -20.30
N GLU A 7 1.33 -32.32 -19.55
CA GLU A 7 0.81 -32.40 -18.17
C GLU A 7 1.53 -31.43 -17.22
N ARG A 8 2.87 -31.36 -17.28
CA ARG A 8 3.65 -30.43 -16.45
C ARG A 8 3.34 -28.97 -16.79
N SER A 9 3.20 -28.65 -18.08
CA SER A 9 2.84 -27.31 -18.55
C SER A 9 1.43 -26.91 -18.09
N ALA A 10 0.46 -27.84 -18.17
CA ALA A 10 -0.89 -27.62 -17.66
C ALA A 10 -0.90 -27.40 -16.14
N GLN A 11 -0.14 -28.20 -15.39
CA GLN A 11 0.02 -28.04 -13.94
C GLN A 11 0.63 -26.69 -13.59
N ALA A 12 1.71 -26.27 -14.26
CA ALA A 12 2.33 -24.96 -14.09
C ALA A 12 1.33 -23.82 -14.29
N GLY A 13 0.52 -23.92 -15.35
CA GLY A 13 -0.55 -22.98 -15.66
C GLY A 13 -1.59 -22.89 -14.54
N GLN A 14 -2.06 -24.03 -14.02
CA GLN A 14 -3.06 -24.07 -12.95
C GLN A 14 -2.52 -23.50 -11.63
N LEU A 15 -1.29 -23.86 -11.24
CA LEU A 15 -0.65 -23.32 -10.04
C LEU A 15 -0.45 -21.81 -10.12
N PHE A 16 -0.04 -21.31 -11.30
CA PHE A 16 0.10 -19.89 -11.54
C PHE A 16 -1.25 -19.16 -11.49
N GLU A 17 -2.32 -19.78 -12.01
CA GLU A 17 -3.67 -19.23 -11.88
C GLU A 17 -4.14 -19.15 -10.43
N ASN A 18 -3.89 -20.17 -9.61
CA ASN A 18 -4.20 -20.15 -8.17
C ASN A 18 -3.47 -18.99 -7.47
N PHE A 19 -2.19 -18.77 -7.81
CA PHE A 19 -1.42 -17.62 -7.33
C PHE A 19 -2.02 -16.28 -7.77
N VAL A 20 -2.39 -16.14 -9.05
CA VAL A 20 -3.01 -14.93 -9.59
C VAL A 20 -4.36 -14.65 -8.92
N GLN A 21 -5.14 -15.68 -8.60
CA GLN A 21 -6.49 -15.56 -8.01
C GLN A 21 -6.48 -15.38 -6.49
N ALA A 22 -5.37 -15.68 -5.80
CA ALA A 22 -5.27 -15.54 -4.35
C ALA A 22 -5.63 -14.11 -3.89
N SER A 23 -6.46 -14.01 -2.85
CA SER A 23 -7.11 -12.77 -2.40
C SER A 23 -6.61 -12.26 -1.04
N THR A 24 -5.65 -12.95 -0.43
CA THR A 24 -5.04 -12.59 0.86
C THR A 24 -3.53 -12.65 0.76
N CYS A 25 -2.82 -11.88 1.60
CA CYS A 25 -1.36 -11.86 1.61
C CYS A 25 -0.78 -13.27 1.87
N LYS A 26 -1.20 -13.93 2.95
CA LYS A 26 -0.84 -15.33 3.25
C LYS A 26 -1.17 -16.29 2.10
N GLY A 27 -2.38 -16.20 1.55
CA GLY A 27 -2.81 -17.08 0.46
C GLY A 27 -1.96 -16.89 -0.80
N THR A 28 -1.58 -15.65 -1.12
CA THR A 28 -0.67 -15.34 -2.23
C THR A 28 0.72 -15.92 -2.00
N LEU A 29 1.31 -15.72 -0.82
CA LEU A 29 2.63 -16.27 -0.49
C LEU A 29 2.62 -17.81 -0.50
N GLN A 30 1.58 -18.43 0.05
CA GLN A 30 1.42 -19.89 0.05
C GLN A 30 1.26 -20.45 -1.36
N ALA A 31 0.39 -19.86 -2.18
CA ALA A 31 0.19 -20.29 -3.56
C ALA A 31 1.48 -20.15 -4.39
N PHE A 32 2.23 -19.06 -4.18
CA PHE A 32 3.53 -18.86 -4.82
C PHE A 32 4.58 -19.87 -4.38
N SER A 33 4.66 -20.18 -3.08
CA SER A 33 5.56 -21.20 -2.54
C SER A 33 5.24 -22.60 -3.12
N ILE A 34 3.95 -22.95 -3.23
CA ILE A 34 3.52 -24.20 -3.85
C ILE A 34 3.91 -24.23 -5.33
N LEU A 35 3.70 -23.13 -6.07
CA LEU A 35 4.13 -23.01 -7.47
C LEU A 35 5.63 -23.25 -7.59
N CYS A 36 6.45 -22.55 -6.81
CA CYS A 36 7.91 -22.67 -6.88
C CYS A 36 8.37 -24.09 -6.55
N ARG A 37 7.88 -24.67 -5.46
CA ARG A 37 8.25 -26.03 -5.03
C ARG A 37 7.85 -27.10 -6.04
N GLN A 38 6.64 -27.04 -6.58
CA GLN A 38 6.19 -28.08 -7.53
C GLN A 38 6.85 -27.94 -8.91
N MET A 39 7.24 -26.72 -9.29
CA MET A 39 7.87 -26.46 -10.58
C MET A 39 9.40 -26.47 -10.53
N ASP A 40 10.00 -26.70 -9.36
CA ASP A 40 11.44 -26.70 -9.11
C ASP A 40 12.08 -25.34 -9.45
N LEU A 41 11.44 -24.26 -8.98
CA LEU A 41 11.93 -22.89 -9.09
C LEU A 41 12.50 -22.45 -7.75
N ASP A 42 13.72 -21.92 -7.77
CA ASP A 42 14.36 -21.35 -6.58
C ASP A 42 14.17 -19.82 -6.53
N PRO A 43 13.30 -19.29 -5.65
CA PRO A 43 13.12 -17.84 -5.50
C PRO A 43 14.34 -17.13 -4.89
N LEU A 44 15.31 -17.85 -4.32
CA LEU A 44 16.55 -17.27 -3.81
C LEU A 44 17.55 -16.94 -4.93
N ASP A 45 17.49 -17.64 -6.06
CA ASP A 45 18.20 -17.31 -7.30
C ASP A 45 17.53 -16.14 -8.04
N TYR A 46 17.49 -14.98 -7.37
CA TYR A 46 16.82 -13.77 -7.84
C TYR A 46 17.27 -13.32 -9.25
N ARG A 47 18.49 -13.67 -9.67
CA ARG A 47 19.06 -13.29 -10.97
C ARG A 47 18.38 -14.01 -12.12
N ASN A 48 18.09 -15.30 -11.95
CA ASN A 48 17.50 -16.13 -13.01
C ASN A 48 16.02 -16.46 -12.76
N PHE A 49 15.49 -16.15 -11.57
CA PHE A 49 14.14 -16.54 -11.16
C PHE A 49 13.06 -16.12 -12.16
N TYR A 50 13.01 -14.84 -12.55
CA TYR A 50 11.99 -14.34 -13.47
C TYR A 50 12.06 -15.03 -14.84
N SER A 51 13.26 -15.24 -15.39
CA SER A 51 13.44 -15.96 -16.65
C SER A 51 13.01 -17.41 -16.55
N ASN A 52 13.33 -18.08 -15.45
CA ASN A 52 12.97 -19.49 -15.21
C ASN A 52 11.45 -19.62 -15.03
N LEU A 53 10.83 -18.78 -14.20
CA LEU A 53 9.39 -18.73 -14.01
C LEU A 53 8.66 -18.53 -15.35
N LYS A 54 9.12 -17.59 -16.17
CA LYS A 54 8.54 -17.33 -17.49
C LYS A 54 8.70 -18.52 -18.44
N ALA A 55 9.85 -19.19 -18.42
CA ALA A 55 10.10 -20.37 -19.23
C ALA A 55 9.26 -21.59 -18.80
N THR A 56 8.92 -21.68 -17.51
CA THR A 56 8.07 -22.75 -16.97
C THR A 56 6.58 -22.49 -17.19
N VAL A 57 6.12 -21.25 -16.99
CA VAL A 57 4.70 -20.88 -17.11
C VAL A 57 4.42 -20.31 -18.50
N THR A 58 4.23 -21.20 -19.47
CA THR A 58 4.06 -20.85 -20.90
C THR A 58 2.60 -20.76 -21.35
N ASN A 59 1.64 -20.97 -20.43
CA ASN A 59 0.22 -20.97 -20.78
C ASN A 59 -0.25 -19.61 -21.36
N TRP A 60 -1.23 -19.67 -22.27
CA TRP A 60 -1.71 -18.49 -22.99
C TRP A 60 -2.21 -17.37 -22.06
N LYS A 61 -2.73 -17.72 -20.88
CA LYS A 61 -3.22 -16.77 -19.88
C LYS A 61 -2.10 -15.94 -19.24
N ALA A 62 -0.86 -16.45 -19.18
CA ALA A 62 0.28 -15.73 -18.59
C ALA A 62 1.05 -14.90 -19.63
N LYS A 63 1.00 -15.29 -20.91
CA LYS A 63 1.72 -14.63 -22.01
C LYS A 63 1.55 -13.10 -22.05
N ALA A 64 0.32 -12.60 -21.88
CA ALA A 64 0.05 -11.16 -21.89
C ALA A 64 0.69 -10.40 -20.72
N LEU A 65 0.87 -11.05 -19.57
CA LEU A 65 1.59 -10.50 -18.43
C LEU A 65 3.09 -10.45 -18.72
N TRP A 66 3.65 -11.53 -19.27
CA TRP A 66 5.06 -11.59 -19.67
C TRP A 66 5.43 -10.50 -20.67
N THR A 67 4.62 -10.27 -21.70
CA THR A 67 4.85 -9.18 -22.66
C THR A 67 4.95 -7.82 -21.97
N LYS A 68 4.14 -7.56 -20.94
CA LYS A 68 4.13 -6.29 -20.20
C LYS A 68 5.37 -6.14 -19.32
N LEU A 69 5.70 -7.17 -18.54
CA LEU A 69 6.86 -7.16 -17.66
C LEU A 69 8.18 -7.15 -18.46
N ASP A 70 8.28 -7.91 -19.55
CA ASP A 70 9.42 -7.87 -20.47
C ASP A 70 9.60 -6.49 -21.10
N LYS A 71 8.50 -5.83 -21.50
CA LYS A 71 8.55 -4.45 -22.01
C LYS A 71 9.11 -3.49 -20.96
N ARG A 72 8.68 -3.59 -19.70
CA ARG A 72 9.21 -2.76 -18.61
C ARG A 72 10.68 -3.08 -18.36
N ALA A 73 11.04 -4.34 -18.14
CA ALA A 73 12.41 -4.79 -17.88
C ALA A 73 13.39 -4.43 -19.03
N GLY A 74 12.88 -4.29 -20.26
CA GLY A 74 13.65 -3.86 -21.43
C GLY A 74 13.98 -2.37 -21.50
N HIS A 75 13.51 -1.54 -20.55
CA HIS A 75 13.88 -0.12 -20.50
C HIS A 75 15.41 0.04 -20.29
N LYS A 76 15.99 1.06 -20.94
CA LYS A 76 17.44 1.28 -21.00
C LYS A 76 18.06 1.56 -19.62
N GLU A 77 17.28 2.17 -18.73
CA GLU A 77 17.66 2.54 -17.37
C GLU A 77 18.04 1.32 -16.53
N TYR A 78 17.38 0.18 -16.77
CA TYR A 78 17.66 -1.08 -16.06
C TYR A 78 18.94 -1.77 -16.55
N LYS A 79 19.51 -1.35 -17.68
CA LYS A 79 20.71 -1.94 -18.30
C LYS A 79 20.64 -3.48 -18.39
N LYS A 80 19.45 -4.03 -18.70
CA LYS A 80 19.17 -5.47 -18.71
C LYS A 80 19.43 -6.14 -17.34
N ALA A 81 18.91 -5.53 -16.27
CA ALA A 81 19.11 -5.95 -14.88
C ALA A 81 20.58 -5.99 -14.43
N LYS A 82 21.40 -5.06 -14.92
CA LYS A 82 22.82 -4.93 -14.55
C LYS A 82 23.17 -3.57 -13.94
N ALA A 83 22.19 -2.70 -13.73
CA ALA A 83 22.45 -1.35 -13.22
C ALA A 83 22.86 -1.37 -11.74
N CYS A 84 22.30 -2.30 -10.96
CA CYS A 84 22.58 -2.49 -9.53
C CYS A 84 23.02 -3.93 -9.23
N GLU A 85 23.73 -4.57 -10.17
CA GLU A 85 24.27 -5.92 -9.96
C GLU A 85 25.21 -5.96 -8.76
N GLY A 86 24.98 -6.90 -7.85
CA GLY A 86 25.76 -7.04 -6.61
C GLY A 86 25.25 -6.21 -5.43
N THR A 87 24.36 -5.25 -5.66
CA THR A 87 23.73 -4.48 -4.58
C THR A 87 22.71 -5.32 -3.81
N ARG A 88 22.79 -5.32 -2.49
CA ARG A 88 21.82 -5.95 -1.58
C ARG A 88 20.98 -4.88 -0.90
N SER A 89 19.66 -5.05 -0.90
CA SER A 89 18.71 -4.05 -0.38
C SER A 89 17.67 -4.64 0.56
N LEU A 90 17.42 -3.91 1.65
CA LEU A 90 16.35 -4.19 2.62
C LEU A 90 15.27 -3.10 2.55
N ILE A 91 14.02 -3.48 2.35
CA ILE A 91 12.86 -2.58 2.37
C ILE A 91 12.02 -2.88 3.61
N ILE A 92 11.79 -1.85 4.42
CA ILE A 92 11.01 -1.93 5.65
C ILE A 92 9.59 -1.47 5.35
N GLY A 93 8.66 -2.42 5.20
CA GLY A 93 7.24 -2.17 4.96
C GLY A 93 6.72 -2.70 3.62
N GLY A 94 5.71 -3.58 3.68
CA GLY A 94 4.99 -4.15 2.54
C GLY A 94 3.79 -3.31 2.09
N GLY A 95 3.88 -1.99 2.25
CA GLY A 95 2.89 -1.03 1.72
C GLY A 95 3.01 -0.85 0.21
N PRO A 96 2.08 -0.13 -0.44
CA PRO A 96 2.16 0.14 -1.89
C PRO A 96 3.50 0.74 -2.32
N CYS A 97 3.99 1.76 -1.61
CA CYS A 97 5.25 2.44 -1.92
C CYS A 97 6.46 1.52 -1.75
N GLY A 98 6.51 0.73 -0.67
CA GLY A 98 7.59 -0.23 -0.42
C GLY A 98 7.66 -1.32 -1.49
N LEU A 99 6.52 -1.98 -1.79
CA LEU A 99 6.45 -3.00 -2.83
C LEU A 99 6.75 -2.43 -4.22
N ARG A 100 6.29 -1.20 -4.51
CA ARG A 100 6.59 -0.55 -5.79
C ARG A 100 8.07 -0.23 -5.95
N THR A 101 8.73 0.19 -4.85
CA THR A 101 10.19 0.40 -4.81
C THR A 101 10.93 -0.92 -5.01
N ALA A 102 10.46 -1.99 -4.37
CA ALA A 102 11.03 -3.33 -4.49
C ALA A 102 11.07 -3.80 -5.95
N ILE A 103 9.99 -3.58 -6.68
CA ILE A 103 9.90 -3.92 -8.10
C ILE A 103 10.94 -3.15 -8.93
N GLU A 104 11.14 -1.84 -8.70
CA GLU A 104 12.17 -1.09 -9.43
C GLU A 104 13.59 -1.60 -9.12
N LEU A 105 13.90 -1.84 -7.84
CA LEU A 105 15.21 -2.33 -7.43
C LEU A 105 15.51 -3.73 -8.00
N ALA A 106 14.51 -4.60 -8.05
CA ALA A 106 14.63 -5.90 -8.68
C ALA A 106 14.87 -5.79 -10.19
N LEU A 107 14.16 -4.90 -10.89
CA LEU A 107 14.37 -4.63 -12.32
C LEU A 107 15.75 -4.03 -12.62
N LEU A 108 16.32 -3.26 -11.68
CA LEU A 108 17.70 -2.76 -11.77
C LEU A 108 18.76 -3.86 -11.60
N GLY A 109 18.38 -5.04 -11.09
CA GLY A 109 19.27 -6.19 -10.88
C GLY A 109 19.79 -6.37 -9.45
N ALA A 110 19.24 -5.64 -8.47
CA ALA A 110 19.62 -5.78 -7.07
C ALA A 110 18.99 -7.03 -6.42
N LYS A 111 19.63 -7.57 -5.38
CA LYS A 111 18.96 -8.47 -4.44
C LYS A 111 18.04 -7.64 -3.55
N VAL A 112 16.76 -7.95 -3.54
CA VAL A 112 15.75 -7.19 -2.78
C VAL A 112 15.06 -8.09 -1.77
N VAL A 113 15.10 -7.67 -0.51
CA VAL A 113 14.38 -8.27 0.60
C VAL A 113 13.39 -7.25 1.16
N VAL A 114 12.11 -7.62 1.27
CA VAL A 114 11.06 -6.82 1.91
C VAL A 114 10.68 -7.50 3.21
N ILE A 115 10.69 -6.76 4.32
CA ILE A 115 10.15 -7.20 5.60
C ILE A 115 8.87 -6.43 5.94
N GLU A 116 7.82 -7.13 6.36
CA GLU A 116 6.56 -6.56 6.78
C GLU A 116 6.13 -7.19 8.12
N LYS A 117 5.81 -6.34 9.10
CA LYS A 117 5.42 -6.80 10.43
C LYS A 117 4.07 -7.50 10.48
N ARG A 118 3.18 -7.24 9.51
CA ARG A 118 1.87 -7.88 9.40
C ARG A 118 1.89 -9.01 8.37
N ASP A 119 0.90 -9.88 8.45
CA ASP A 119 0.68 -10.95 7.46
C ASP A 119 -0.65 -10.80 6.71
N THR A 120 -1.34 -9.69 6.90
CA THR A 120 -2.64 -9.39 6.32
C THR A 120 -2.68 -7.98 5.75
N PHE A 121 -3.32 -7.85 4.58
CA PHE A 121 -3.67 -6.57 3.98
C PHE A 121 -5.13 -6.28 4.28
N SER A 122 -5.37 -5.41 5.27
CA SER A 122 -6.69 -5.23 5.88
C SER A 122 -7.31 -3.86 5.70
N ARG A 123 -6.60 -2.92 5.09
CA ARG A 123 -7.09 -1.54 4.87
C ARG A 123 -8.04 -1.50 3.67
N ASN A 124 -9.31 -1.22 3.93
CA ASN A 124 -10.35 -1.11 2.90
C ASN A 124 -10.38 0.27 2.22
N ASN A 125 -9.90 1.32 2.90
CA ASN A 125 -9.87 2.68 2.37
C ASN A 125 -9.35 2.74 0.93
N VAL A 126 -9.95 3.62 0.15
CA VAL A 126 -9.74 3.72 -1.30
C VAL A 126 -8.82 4.89 -1.61
N LEU A 127 -7.88 4.64 -2.52
CA LEU A 127 -6.87 5.57 -2.98
C LEU A 127 -7.24 6.11 -4.35
N HIS A 128 -7.20 7.42 -4.53
CA HIS A 128 -7.24 8.00 -5.86
C HIS A 128 -5.89 7.81 -6.58
N LEU A 129 -5.95 7.53 -7.88
CA LEU A 129 -4.83 7.27 -8.75
C LEU A 129 -4.74 8.33 -9.84
N TRP A 130 -3.61 9.02 -9.89
CA TRP A 130 -3.34 9.92 -11.02
C TRP A 130 -3.16 9.13 -12.32
N PRO A 131 -3.38 9.77 -13.49
CA PRO A 131 -3.27 9.10 -14.79
C PRO A 131 -1.95 8.35 -15.01
N TYR A 132 -0.82 8.91 -14.55
CA TYR A 132 0.48 8.27 -14.67
C TYR A 132 0.58 7.00 -13.83
N THR A 133 0.00 6.99 -12.61
CA THR A 133 -0.06 5.82 -11.73
C THR A 133 -0.92 4.72 -12.35
N ILE A 134 -2.06 5.08 -12.95
CA ILE A 134 -2.90 4.14 -13.69
C ILE A 134 -2.10 3.52 -14.85
N HIS A 135 -1.38 4.34 -15.61
CA HIS A 135 -0.54 3.87 -16.71
C HIS A 135 0.58 2.94 -16.23
N ASP A 136 1.28 3.30 -15.15
CA ASP A 136 2.35 2.49 -14.55
C ASP A 136 1.83 1.13 -14.10
N LEU A 137 0.75 1.09 -13.32
CA LEU A 137 0.12 -0.15 -12.86
C LEU A 137 -0.41 -1.01 -14.02
N ARG A 138 -0.99 -0.40 -15.07
CA ARG A 138 -1.35 -1.12 -16.31
C ARG A 138 -0.13 -1.70 -17.03
N GLY A 139 1.01 -1.02 -16.94
CA GLY A 139 2.31 -1.47 -17.43
C GLY A 139 2.86 -2.67 -16.65
N LEU A 140 2.54 -2.78 -15.36
CA LEU A 140 2.87 -3.93 -14.51
C LEU A 140 1.84 -5.07 -14.58
N GLY A 141 0.84 -4.96 -15.46
CA GLY A 141 -0.17 -6.00 -15.64
C GLY A 141 -1.31 -5.98 -14.62
N ALA A 142 -1.61 -4.84 -14.00
CA ALA A 142 -2.67 -4.69 -13.00
C ALA A 142 -3.99 -5.42 -13.31
N LYS A 143 -4.49 -5.31 -14.55
CA LYS A 143 -5.74 -5.97 -14.99
C LYS A 143 -5.70 -7.50 -14.89
N LYS A 144 -4.51 -8.11 -14.90
CA LYS A 144 -4.34 -9.56 -14.74
C LYS A 144 -4.62 -10.00 -13.30
N PHE A 145 -4.22 -9.18 -12.33
CA PHE A 145 -4.35 -9.47 -10.89
C PHE A 145 -5.64 -8.92 -10.30
N TYR A 146 -6.18 -7.85 -10.89
CA TYR A 146 -7.44 -7.23 -10.49
C TYR A 146 -8.23 -6.85 -11.76
N GLY A 147 -9.17 -7.71 -12.17
CA GLY A 147 -9.90 -7.54 -13.43
C GLY A 147 -10.72 -6.25 -13.52
N LYS A 148 -11.16 -5.70 -12.38
CA LYS A 148 -11.88 -4.43 -12.27
C LYS A 148 -10.97 -3.20 -12.31
N PHE A 149 -9.64 -3.38 -12.35
CA PHE A 149 -8.68 -2.27 -12.26
C PHE A 149 -8.92 -1.20 -13.31
N CYS A 150 -9.33 -0.02 -12.84
CA CYS A 150 -9.63 1.17 -13.65
C CYS A 150 -10.42 0.83 -14.91
N ALA A 151 -11.52 0.08 -14.75
CA ALA A 151 -12.47 -0.21 -15.80
C ALA A 151 -13.38 1.01 -16.03
N GLY A 152 -13.59 1.40 -17.29
CA GLY A 152 -14.32 2.63 -17.60
C GLY A 152 -13.58 3.88 -17.08
N ALA A 153 -14.31 4.72 -16.36
CA ALA A 153 -13.80 5.97 -15.78
C ALA A 153 -13.24 5.81 -14.34
N ILE A 154 -13.17 4.59 -13.80
CA ILE A 154 -12.64 4.35 -12.45
C ILE A 154 -11.16 4.75 -12.39
N ASP A 155 -10.82 5.62 -11.44
CA ASP A 155 -9.49 6.17 -11.22
C ASP A 155 -8.98 5.93 -9.79
N HIS A 156 -9.50 4.91 -9.12
CA HIS A 156 -9.19 4.60 -7.73
C HIS A 156 -9.04 3.11 -7.46
N ILE A 157 -8.46 2.77 -6.29
CA ILE A 157 -8.25 1.38 -5.84
C ILE A 157 -8.17 1.30 -4.32
N SER A 158 -8.77 0.30 -3.69
CA SER A 158 -8.55 0.03 -2.26
C SER A 158 -7.10 -0.33 -1.95
N ILE A 159 -6.59 0.16 -0.81
CA ILE A 159 -5.19 -0.02 -0.38
C ILE A 159 -4.80 -1.51 -0.42
N ARG A 160 -5.63 -2.38 0.14
CA ARG A 160 -5.38 -3.83 0.17
C ARG A 160 -5.26 -4.45 -1.22
N GLN A 161 -6.04 -4.01 -2.21
CA GLN A 161 -5.97 -4.54 -3.57
C GLN A 161 -4.69 -4.09 -4.28
N LEU A 162 -4.29 -2.84 -4.07
CA LEU A 162 -3.01 -2.34 -4.57
C LEU A 162 -1.83 -3.12 -3.96
N GLN A 163 -1.87 -3.39 -2.65
CA GLN A 163 -0.87 -4.22 -1.98
C GLN A 163 -0.83 -5.64 -2.54
N LEU A 164 -1.97 -6.32 -2.73
CA LEU A 164 -2.01 -7.67 -3.32
C LEU A 164 -1.45 -7.72 -4.73
N MET A 165 -1.81 -6.74 -5.56
CA MET A 165 -1.30 -6.64 -6.93
C MET A 165 0.22 -6.47 -6.94
N LEU A 166 0.74 -5.50 -6.18
CA LEU A 166 2.17 -5.21 -6.13
C LEU A 166 2.96 -6.35 -5.48
N LEU A 167 2.40 -7.05 -4.49
CA LEU A 167 3.00 -8.25 -3.91
C LEU A 167 3.18 -9.34 -4.97
N LYS A 168 2.15 -9.60 -5.78
CA LYS A 168 2.22 -10.61 -6.86
C LYS A 168 3.30 -10.26 -7.87
N VAL A 169 3.38 -8.98 -8.29
CA VAL A 169 4.44 -8.52 -9.20
C VAL A 169 5.81 -8.64 -8.56
N SER A 170 5.96 -8.25 -7.29
CA SER A 170 7.22 -8.34 -6.53
C SER A 170 7.75 -9.78 -6.51
N LEU A 171 6.89 -10.75 -6.17
CA LEU A 171 7.25 -12.17 -6.15
C LEU A 171 7.65 -12.67 -7.54
N ILE A 172 6.91 -12.30 -8.60
CA ILE A 172 7.23 -12.68 -9.98
C ILE A 172 8.62 -12.18 -10.39
N VAL A 173 9.01 -10.96 -10.02
CA VAL A 173 10.30 -10.38 -10.39
C VAL A 173 11.44 -10.76 -9.45
N GLY A 174 11.23 -11.72 -8.54
CA GLY A 174 12.28 -12.27 -7.68
C GLY A 174 12.57 -11.47 -6.40
N VAL A 175 11.64 -10.61 -5.97
CA VAL A 175 11.72 -9.97 -4.65
C VAL A 175 11.42 -11.00 -3.57
N GLU A 176 12.28 -11.09 -2.57
CA GLU A 176 12.09 -11.92 -1.39
C GLU A 176 11.24 -11.17 -0.37
N VAL A 177 10.09 -11.72 0.04
CA VAL A 177 9.14 -11.04 0.94
C VAL A 177 8.90 -11.88 2.19
N HIS A 178 9.14 -11.27 3.36
CA HIS A 178 8.93 -11.87 4.67
C HIS A 178 7.88 -11.10 5.45
N VAL A 179 6.83 -11.80 5.86
CA VAL A 179 5.74 -11.26 6.70
C VAL A 179 5.90 -11.70 8.15
N ASN A 180 5.25 -11.01 9.09
CA ASN A 180 5.44 -11.19 10.53
C ASN A 180 6.89 -10.96 10.98
N VAL A 181 7.60 -10.07 10.29
CA VAL A 181 8.97 -9.65 10.62
C VAL A 181 8.96 -8.16 10.90
N GLU A 182 9.20 -7.78 12.15
CA GLU A 182 9.31 -6.39 12.56
C GLU A 182 10.77 -5.94 12.57
N PHE A 183 11.05 -4.81 11.92
CA PHE A 183 12.33 -4.12 12.04
C PHE A 183 12.42 -3.42 13.41
N VAL A 184 13.54 -3.59 14.10
CA VAL A 184 13.81 -2.95 15.39
C VAL A 184 14.79 -1.80 15.24
N LYS A 185 16.00 -2.06 14.72
CA LYS A 185 17.04 -1.04 14.47
C LYS A 185 18.10 -1.53 13.50
N LEU A 186 18.92 -0.60 13.01
CA LEU A 186 20.13 -0.93 12.27
C LEU A 186 21.23 -1.45 13.22
N LEU A 187 21.95 -2.46 12.76
CA LEU A 187 23.15 -2.97 13.41
C LEU A 187 24.37 -2.51 12.62
N GLU A 188 25.24 -1.76 13.29
CA GLU A 188 26.49 -1.28 12.71
C GLU A 188 27.48 -2.44 12.51
N PRO A 189 28.31 -2.39 11.46
CA PRO A 189 29.50 -3.23 11.32
C PRO A 189 30.37 -3.16 12.58
N LEU A 190 30.85 -4.32 13.06
CA LEU A 190 31.74 -4.40 14.23
C LEU A 190 33.20 -4.20 13.82
N ASP A 191 33.96 -3.53 14.68
CA ASP A 191 35.40 -3.30 14.50
C ASP A 191 36.17 -4.57 14.90
N ASN A 192 36.32 -5.51 13.96
CA ASN A 192 37.18 -6.68 14.15
C ASN A 192 38.56 -6.40 13.54
N GLN A 193 39.64 -6.54 14.34
CA GLN A 193 41.03 -6.30 13.93
C GLN A 193 41.61 -7.36 12.97
N GLU A 194 40.80 -8.29 12.48
CA GLU A 194 41.19 -9.31 11.51
C GLU A 194 40.17 -9.34 10.36
N ASN A 195 40.67 -9.14 9.14
CA ASN A 195 40.02 -9.09 7.81
C ASN A 195 38.51 -9.43 7.70
N GLU A 196 37.77 -8.48 7.10
CA GLU A 196 36.36 -8.55 6.64
C GLU A 196 35.32 -8.82 7.75
N GLY A 197 35.14 -7.85 8.65
CA GLY A 197 34.00 -7.82 9.57
C GLY A 197 32.66 -7.75 8.83
N LEU A 198 31.59 -8.27 9.46
CA LEU A 198 30.23 -8.24 8.93
C LEU A 198 29.79 -6.82 8.57
N GLY A 199 29.14 -6.66 7.41
CA GLY A 199 28.56 -5.40 6.98
C GLY A 199 27.30 -4.99 7.76
N TRP A 200 26.56 -4.04 7.19
CA TRP A 200 25.34 -3.51 7.80
C TRP A 200 24.23 -4.56 7.83
N ARG A 201 23.57 -4.69 8.99
CA ARG A 201 22.46 -5.64 9.22
C ARG A 201 21.30 -4.95 9.93
N ALA A 202 20.20 -5.69 10.11
CA ALA A 202 19.04 -5.24 10.85
C ALA A 202 18.77 -6.14 12.05
N GLU A 203 18.48 -5.55 13.21
CA GLU A 203 17.82 -6.25 14.29
C GLU A 203 16.35 -6.41 13.92
N ILE A 204 15.86 -7.64 13.95
CA ILE A 204 14.49 -8.01 13.57
C ILE A 204 13.82 -8.87 14.64
N ARG A 205 12.49 -8.84 14.66
CA ARG A 205 11.66 -9.73 15.49
C ARG A 205 10.78 -10.61 14.60
N PRO A 206 10.73 -11.93 14.84
CA PRO A 206 11.43 -12.66 15.91
C PRO A 206 12.94 -12.80 15.64
N SER A 207 13.76 -12.88 16.70
CA SER A 207 15.23 -12.84 16.61
C SER A 207 15.88 -14.12 16.06
N ASN A 208 15.12 -15.19 15.91
CA ASN A 208 15.57 -16.45 15.31
C ASN A 208 15.26 -16.54 13.81
N HIS A 209 14.86 -15.43 13.19
CA HIS A 209 14.49 -15.39 11.78
C HIS A 209 15.75 -15.50 10.88
N PRO A 210 15.70 -16.22 9.73
CA PRO A 210 16.86 -16.42 8.86
C PRO A 210 17.52 -15.14 8.32
N LEU A 211 16.78 -14.03 8.30
CA LEU A 211 17.29 -12.72 7.86
C LEU A 211 18.18 -12.02 8.90
N THR A 212 18.40 -12.58 10.09
CA THR A 212 19.25 -11.96 11.13
C THR A 212 20.68 -11.72 10.64
N ASP A 213 21.17 -12.57 9.73
CA ASP A 213 22.50 -12.48 9.14
C ASP A 213 22.49 -11.86 7.73
N TYR A 214 21.36 -11.30 7.30
CA TYR A 214 21.27 -10.66 5.99
C TYR A 214 21.96 -9.29 6.00
N GLU A 215 23.07 -9.21 5.27
CA GLU A 215 23.80 -7.97 5.03
C GLU A 215 23.26 -7.22 3.82
N PHE A 216 23.21 -5.89 3.93
CA PHE A 216 22.71 -5.02 2.87
C PHE A 216 23.48 -3.70 2.76
N ASP A 217 23.53 -3.16 1.55
CA ASP A 217 24.21 -1.91 1.21
C ASP A 217 23.21 -0.75 1.04
N VAL A 218 21.92 -1.09 0.95
CA VAL A 218 20.80 -0.16 0.81
C VAL A 218 19.68 -0.55 1.78
N VAL A 219 19.16 0.43 2.53
CA VAL A 219 17.94 0.26 3.33
C VAL A 219 16.93 1.34 3.02
N ILE A 220 15.67 0.94 2.80
CA ILE A 220 14.57 1.81 2.44
C ILE A 220 13.46 1.76 3.49
N GLY A 221 13.18 2.88 4.15
CA GLY A 221 12.05 3.05 5.05
C GLY A 221 10.77 3.34 4.29
N ALA A 222 9.82 2.40 4.32
CA ALA A 222 8.50 2.46 3.67
C ALA A 222 7.36 2.05 4.63
N ASP A 223 7.58 2.23 5.94
CA ASP A 223 6.77 1.75 7.07
C ASP A 223 5.69 2.75 7.54
N GLY A 224 5.51 3.84 6.79
CA GLY A 224 4.57 4.93 7.04
C GLY A 224 5.01 5.86 8.18
N ARG A 225 4.03 6.44 8.88
CA ARG A 225 4.25 7.46 9.93
C ARG A 225 5.18 7.04 11.08
N ARG A 226 5.41 5.73 11.31
CA ARG A 226 6.26 5.25 12.40
C ARG A 226 7.75 5.55 12.20
N ASN A 227 8.20 5.73 10.95
CA ASN A 227 9.56 6.08 10.56
C ASN A 227 10.65 5.45 11.44
N THR A 228 10.88 4.16 11.28
CA THR A 228 11.81 3.37 12.09
C THR A 228 13.30 3.62 11.82
N LEU A 229 13.65 4.46 10.83
CA LEU A 229 15.05 4.77 10.49
C LEU A 229 15.48 6.13 11.08
N ASP A 230 16.60 6.11 11.81
CA ASP A 230 17.18 7.32 12.41
C ASP A 230 17.89 8.21 11.39
N GLY A 231 18.13 9.47 11.78
CA GLY A 231 18.91 10.44 10.98
C GLY A 231 18.10 11.30 10.02
N PHE A 232 16.77 11.17 10.03
CA PHE A 232 15.85 11.97 9.22
C PHE A 232 15.10 12.99 10.07
N LYS A 233 15.52 14.26 9.97
CA LYS A 233 14.80 15.36 10.63
C LYS A 233 13.45 15.58 9.94
N ARG A 234 12.44 15.99 10.71
CA ARG A 234 11.08 16.22 10.23
C ARG A 234 10.70 17.69 10.28
N LYS A 235 10.09 18.15 9.20
CA LYS A 235 9.35 19.40 9.15
C LYS A 235 7.88 19.10 9.32
N GLU A 236 7.30 19.64 10.38
CA GLU A 236 5.88 19.58 10.63
C GLU A 236 5.23 20.86 10.08
N PHE A 237 4.25 20.68 9.20
CA PHE A 237 3.42 21.74 8.68
C PHE A 237 2.06 21.69 9.38
N ARG A 238 1.85 22.61 10.31
CA ARG A 238 0.59 22.74 11.03
C ARG A 238 -0.33 23.74 10.31
N GLY A 239 -1.43 23.23 9.77
CA GLY A 239 -2.49 24.07 9.19
C GLY A 239 -3.59 24.41 10.19
N LYS A 240 -4.72 24.90 9.67
CA LYS A 240 -5.97 24.94 10.43
C LYS A 240 -6.38 23.52 10.83
N LEU A 241 -7.07 23.40 11.96
CA LEU A 241 -7.62 22.14 12.44
C LEU A 241 -8.47 21.49 11.34
N ALA A 242 -8.12 20.26 10.97
CA ALA A 242 -8.81 19.50 9.95
C ALA A 242 -9.00 18.07 10.46
N ILE A 243 -10.25 17.64 10.60
CA ILE A 243 -10.61 16.32 11.13
C ILE A 243 -11.22 15.52 9.99
N ALA A 244 -10.53 14.47 9.55
CA ALA A 244 -11.03 13.59 8.51
C ALA A 244 -11.75 12.38 9.11
N ILE A 245 -12.88 12.02 8.53
CA ILE A 245 -13.60 10.77 8.81
C ILE A 245 -13.57 9.94 7.54
N THR A 246 -13.16 8.68 7.66
CA THR A 246 -13.33 7.69 6.60
C THR A 246 -14.35 6.65 7.01
N ALA A 247 -15.23 6.24 6.10
CA ALA A 247 -16.20 5.19 6.31
C ALA A 247 -16.23 4.24 5.12
N ASN A 248 -16.36 2.94 5.40
CA ASN A 248 -16.56 1.92 4.38
C ASN A 248 -17.88 1.18 4.64
N PHE A 249 -18.75 1.16 3.65
CA PHE A 249 -19.98 0.39 3.67
C PHE A 249 -19.90 -0.79 2.69
N VAL A 250 -20.67 -1.85 2.95
CA VAL A 250 -20.72 -3.06 2.13
C VAL A 250 -21.27 -2.71 0.74
N ASN A 251 -20.50 -3.01 -0.30
CA ASN A 251 -20.97 -2.94 -1.69
C ASN A 251 -21.42 -4.33 -2.15
N ARG A 252 -22.72 -4.52 -2.36
CA ARG A 252 -23.32 -5.79 -2.80
C ARG A 252 -23.33 -5.97 -4.32
N ASN A 253 -22.83 -4.97 -5.05
CA ASN A 253 -22.75 -4.93 -6.51
C ASN A 253 -24.13 -5.11 -7.18
N THR A 254 -25.20 -4.62 -6.55
CA THR A 254 -26.54 -4.60 -7.13
C THR A 254 -26.64 -3.56 -8.25
N THR A 255 -27.64 -3.69 -9.13
CA THR A 255 -27.89 -2.71 -10.20
C THR A 255 -28.28 -1.34 -9.67
N ALA A 256 -28.90 -1.25 -8.49
CA ALA A 256 -29.21 0.02 -7.82
C ALA A 256 -27.93 0.72 -7.36
N GLU A 257 -27.05 0.02 -6.64
CA GLU A 257 -25.75 0.54 -6.20
C GLU A 257 -24.86 0.96 -7.39
N ALA A 258 -24.94 0.24 -8.52
CA ALA A 258 -24.18 0.53 -9.74
C ALA A 258 -24.63 1.79 -10.48
N LYS A 259 -25.83 2.33 -10.17
CA LYS A 259 -26.35 3.58 -10.76
C LYS A 259 -25.99 4.83 -9.98
N VAL A 260 -25.67 4.70 -8.69
CA VAL A 260 -25.29 5.84 -7.85
C VAL A 260 -24.00 6.45 -8.38
N GLU A 261 -23.97 7.76 -8.56
CA GLU A 261 -22.81 8.49 -9.06
C GLU A 261 -21.77 8.69 -7.97
N GLU A 262 -20.49 8.62 -8.34
CA GLU A 262 -19.38 8.92 -7.43
C GLU A 262 -19.23 10.43 -7.21
N ILE A 263 -18.66 10.80 -6.07
CA ILE A 263 -18.36 12.19 -5.73
C ILE A 263 -16.84 12.37 -5.81
N SER A 264 -16.35 12.85 -6.94
CA SER A 264 -14.91 13.09 -7.18
C SER A 264 -14.44 14.39 -6.52
N GLY A 265 -14.32 14.39 -5.19
CA GLY A 265 -13.71 15.51 -4.46
C GLY A 265 -14.48 16.82 -4.54
N VAL A 266 -15.79 16.77 -4.27
CA VAL A 266 -16.59 17.97 -4.12
C VAL A 266 -16.16 18.67 -2.82
N ALA A 267 -15.45 19.79 -2.96
CA ALA A 267 -15.12 20.66 -1.84
C ALA A 267 -16.19 21.75 -1.69
N PHE A 268 -16.34 22.27 -0.46
CA PHE A 268 -17.30 23.34 -0.13
C PHE A 268 -17.29 24.48 -1.14
N ILE A 269 -16.09 24.89 -1.56
CA ILE A 269 -15.86 26.00 -2.48
C ILE A 269 -16.60 25.81 -3.81
N PHE A 270 -16.75 24.56 -4.28
CA PHE A 270 -17.34 24.25 -5.58
C PHE A 270 -18.83 23.91 -5.52
N ASN A 271 -19.36 23.53 -4.35
CA ASN A 271 -20.77 23.18 -4.21
C ASN A 271 -21.36 23.65 -2.87
N GLN A 272 -21.29 24.96 -2.62
CA GLN A 272 -21.72 25.56 -1.35
C GLN A 272 -23.17 25.23 -1.01
N LYS A 273 -24.07 25.20 -2.01
CA LYS A 273 -25.48 24.87 -1.84
C LYS A 273 -25.67 23.50 -1.18
N PHE A 274 -25.01 22.46 -1.70
CA PHE A 274 -25.06 21.11 -1.15
C PHE A 274 -24.64 21.06 0.34
N PHE A 275 -23.55 21.73 0.70
CA PHE A 275 -23.07 21.70 2.09
C PHE A 275 -23.92 22.54 3.05
N LEU A 276 -24.52 23.63 2.57
CA LEU A 276 -25.47 24.42 3.35
C LEU A 276 -26.75 23.63 3.61
N GLU A 277 -27.28 22.95 2.59
CA GLU A 277 -28.46 22.07 2.71
C GLU A 277 -28.16 20.88 3.63
N LEU A 278 -26.99 20.23 3.49
CA LEU A 278 -26.56 19.17 4.42
C LEU A 278 -26.59 19.66 5.87
N LYS A 279 -26.03 20.85 6.13
CA LYS A 279 -25.99 21.41 7.47
C LYS A 279 -27.39 21.74 8.01
N GLU A 280 -28.25 22.32 7.17
CA GLU A 280 -29.61 22.70 7.56
C GLU A 280 -30.47 21.47 7.87
N GLU A 281 -30.38 20.42 7.06
CA GLU A 281 -31.21 19.22 7.20
C GLU A 281 -30.70 18.25 8.29
N THR A 282 -29.39 18.11 8.45
CA THR A 282 -28.79 17.06 9.29
C THR A 282 -27.98 17.58 10.48
N GLY A 283 -27.66 18.88 10.50
CA GLY A 283 -26.71 19.48 11.45
C GLY A 283 -25.24 19.16 11.18
N ILE A 284 -24.94 18.47 10.06
CA ILE A 284 -23.58 18.06 9.67
C ILE A 284 -22.90 19.18 8.87
N ASP A 285 -21.74 19.66 9.34
CA ASP A 285 -20.98 20.72 8.68
C ASP A 285 -19.63 20.18 8.19
N LEU A 286 -19.49 20.04 6.87
CA LEU A 286 -18.31 19.50 6.20
C LEU A 286 -17.62 20.54 5.33
N GLU A 287 -16.30 20.40 5.20
CA GLU A 287 -15.48 21.16 4.24
C GLU A 287 -15.35 20.44 2.89
N ASN A 288 -15.38 19.11 2.91
CA ASN A 288 -15.37 18.27 1.72
C ASN A 288 -16.01 16.91 2.00
N ILE A 289 -16.48 16.26 0.94
CA ILE A 289 -16.89 14.86 0.94
C ILE A 289 -16.50 14.22 -0.40
N VAL A 290 -16.01 12.99 -0.33
CA VAL A 290 -15.64 12.14 -1.46
C VAL A 290 -16.38 10.83 -1.29
N TYR A 291 -16.87 10.29 -2.40
CA TYR A 291 -17.46 8.96 -2.47
C TYR A 291 -16.85 8.21 -3.64
N TYR A 292 -16.24 7.07 -3.35
CA TYR A 292 -15.76 6.12 -4.34
C TYR A 292 -16.49 4.78 -4.19
N ARG A 293 -16.93 4.22 -5.31
CA ARG A 293 -17.52 2.90 -5.39
C ARG A 293 -16.47 1.88 -5.83
N ASP A 294 -15.79 1.27 -4.87
CA ASP A 294 -14.83 0.18 -5.09
C ASP A 294 -15.39 -1.14 -4.53
N ASN A 295 -14.57 -1.98 -3.89
CA ASN A 295 -15.03 -3.17 -3.18
C ASN A 295 -15.94 -2.85 -1.97
N THR A 296 -15.89 -1.61 -1.51
CA THR A 296 -16.78 -0.99 -0.53
C THR A 296 -17.34 0.30 -1.12
N HIS A 297 -18.46 0.79 -0.58
CA HIS A 297 -18.85 2.18 -0.75
C HIS A 297 -18.01 2.98 0.23
N TYR A 298 -16.98 3.64 -0.31
CA TYR A 298 -15.98 4.33 0.48
C TYR A 298 -16.27 5.82 0.51
N PHE A 299 -16.29 6.38 1.72
CA PHE A 299 -16.44 7.80 1.94
C PHE A 299 -15.25 8.36 2.71
N VAL A 300 -14.81 9.56 2.32
CA VAL A 300 -13.98 10.41 3.17
C VAL A 300 -14.52 11.81 3.18
N MET A 301 -14.57 12.37 4.38
CA MET A 301 -15.10 13.70 4.61
C MET A 301 -14.22 14.44 5.61
N THR A 302 -14.13 15.76 5.46
CA THR A 302 -13.48 16.63 6.43
C THR A 302 -14.56 17.38 7.19
N ALA A 303 -14.70 17.07 8.48
CA ALA A 303 -15.73 17.63 9.34
C ALA A 303 -15.20 18.83 10.14
N LYS A 304 -16.05 19.83 10.34
CA LYS A 304 -15.71 20.94 11.25
C LYS A 304 -15.87 20.49 12.70
N LYS A 305 -14.91 20.88 13.55
CA LYS A 305 -14.90 20.53 14.98
C LYS A 305 -16.24 20.81 15.68
N GLN A 306 -16.83 21.98 15.42
CA GLN A 306 -18.09 22.37 16.08
C GLN A 306 -19.24 21.41 15.73
N SER A 307 -19.35 20.98 14.47
CA SER A 307 -20.39 20.02 14.08
C SER A 307 -20.21 18.65 14.76
N LEU A 308 -18.97 18.21 14.96
CA LEU A 308 -18.68 16.98 15.69
C LEU A 308 -19.03 17.07 17.18
N LEU A 309 -18.81 18.23 17.80
CA LEU A 309 -19.24 18.51 19.18
C LEU A 309 -20.77 18.56 19.29
N ASP A 310 -21.42 19.30 18.40
CA ASP A 310 -22.88 19.48 18.38
C ASP A 310 -23.61 18.15 18.15
N LYS A 311 -23.05 17.26 17.29
CA LYS A 311 -23.57 15.91 17.05
C LYS A 311 -23.12 14.88 18.10
N GLY A 312 -22.39 15.30 19.13
CA GLY A 312 -21.93 14.44 20.22
C GLY A 312 -20.90 13.37 19.82
N VAL A 313 -20.28 13.50 18.64
CA VAL A 313 -19.18 12.63 18.19
C VAL A 313 -17.94 12.87 19.05
N ILE A 314 -17.63 14.14 19.31
CA ILE A 314 -16.59 14.54 20.25
C ILE A 314 -17.28 14.90 21.58
N ILE A 315 -16.81 14.31 22.68
CA ILE A 315 -17.44 14.45 24.00
C ILE A 315 -17.01 15.77 24.68
N HIS A 316 -15.72 16.08 24.66
CA HIS A 316 -15.15 17.29 25.25
C HIS A 316 -14.28 18.07 24.25
N ASP A 317 -14.37 19.40 24.28
CA ASP A 317 -13.55 20.28 23.44
C ASP A 317 -12.16 20.51 24.04
N TYR A 318 -11.21 19.65 23.68
CA TYR A 318 -9.80 19.80 24.05
C TYR A 318 -9.02 20.65 23.04
N ILE A 319 -8.09 21.46 23.55
CA ILE A 319 -7.18 22.28 22.72
C ILE A 319 -6.15 21.41 21.99
N GLU A 320 -5.65 20.37 22.65
CA GLU A 320 -4.68 19.43 22.09
C GLU A 320 -5.38 18.41 21.17
N THR A 321 -5.01 18.37 19.89
CA THR A 321 -5.69 17.51 18.90
C THR A 321 -5.58 16.02 19.24
N GLU A 322 -4.46 15.59 19.83
CA GLU A 322 -4.28 14.19 20.26
C GLU A 322 -5.29 13.78 21.34
N LYS A 323 -5.62 14.70 22.27
CA LYS A 323 -6.67 14.47 23.27
C LYS A 323 -8.06 14.63 22.68
N LEU A 324 -8.24 15.61 21.79
CA LEU A 324 -9.51 15.87 21.11
C LEU A 324 -9.99 14.63 20.33
N LEU A 325 -9.08 13.96 19.63
CA LEU A 325 -9.34 12.77 18.83
C LEU A 325 -8.96 11.46 19.54
N GLY A 326 -8.68 11.54 20.84
CA GLY A 326 -8.38 10.36 21.67
C GLY A 326 -9.57 9.42 21.75
N GLN A 327 -9.30 8.12 21.86
CA GLN A 327 -10.35 7.09 21.90
C GLN A 327 -11.39 7.33 23.00
N ASP A 328 -10.95 7.82 24.16
CA ASP A 328 -11.83 8.11 25.31
C ASP A 328 -12.71 9.36 25.09
N ASN A 329 -12.41 10.19 24.10
CA ASN A 329 -13.13 11.43 23.80
C ASN A 329 -14.01 11.33 22.55
N VAL A 330 -13.98 10.19 21.85
CA VAL A 330 -14.76 9.95 20.63
C VAL A 330 -15.89 8.98 20.97
N ASN A 331 -17.13 9.45 20.87
CA ASN A 331 -18.31 8.59 20.98
C ASN A 331 -18.48 7.79 19.68
N GLN A 332 -18.18 6.50 19.74
CA GLN A 332 -18.19 5.63 18.58
C GLN A 332 -19.58 5.47 17.95
N GLU A 333 -20.65 5.44 18.74
CA GLU A 333 -22.02 5.31 18.21
C GLU A 333 -22.45 6.57 17.46
N ALA A 334 -22.15 7.74 18.03
CA ALA A 334 -22.39 9.02 17.37
C ALA A 334 -21.56 9.15 16.09
N LEU A 335 -20.30 8.70 16.08
CA LEU A 335 -19.45 8.68 14.88
C LEU A 335 -20.05 7.83 13.75
N LEU A 336 -20.61 6.66 14.09
CA LEU A 336 -21.30 5.79 13.13
C LEU A 336 -22.55 6.48 12.58
N SER A 337 -23.36 7.11 13.44
CA SER A 337 -24.54 7.85 12.97
C SER A 337 -24.15 9.00 12.05
N TYR A 338 -23.15 9.81 12.45
CA TYR A 338 -22.67 10.96 11.70
C TYR A 338 -22.18 10.58 10.30
N ALA A 339 -21.31 9.55 10.22
CA ALA A 339 -20.74 9.13 8.94
C ALA A 339 -21.79 8.49 8.02
N ARG A 340 -22.75 7.73 8.56
CA ARG A 340 -23.85 7.15 7.77
C ARG A 340 -24.76 8.24 7.22
N GLU A 341 -25.20 9.18 8.06
CA GLU A 341 -26.10 10.26 7.67
C GLU A 341 -25.47 11.17 6.60
N ALA A 342 -24.18 11.50 6.75
CA ALA A 342 -23.43 12.23 5.72
C ALA A 342 -23.33 11.47 4.39
N ALA A 343 -23.16 10.14 4.43
CA ALA A 343 -23.08 9.29 3.24
C ALA A 343 -24.43 9.11 2.53
N ASP A 344 -25.51 8.93 3.30
CA ASP A 344 -26.88 8.86 2.78
C ASP A 344 -27.24 10.16 2.06
N PHE A 345 -27.03 11.31 2.72
CA PHE A 345 -27.27 12.62 2.11
C PHE A 345 -26.38 12.83 0.88
N GLY A 346 -25.08 12.52 0.99
CA GLY A 346 -24.12 12.69 -0.11
C GLY A 346 -24.48 11.91 -1.37
N THR A 347 -25.19 10.79 -1.24
CA THR A 347 -25.65 9.97 -2.37
C THR A 347 -27.10 10.20 -2.75
N ASN A 348 -27.71 11.29 -2.27
CA ASN A 348 -29.13 11.61 -2.46
C ASN A 348 -30.04 10.44 -2.06
N TYR A 349 -29.67 9.70 -1.01
CA TYR A 349 -30.39 8.54 -0.51
C TYR A 349 -30.60 7.42 -1.56
N GLN A 350 -29.74 7.35 -2.57
CA GLN A 350 -29.86 6.37 -3.66
C GLN A 350 -29.20 5.03 -3.34
N LEU A 351 -28.31 4.97 -2.34
CA LEU A 351 -27.75 3.70 -1.86
C LEU A 351 -28.83 2.93 -1.08
N PRO A 352 -29.15 1.67 -1.45
CA PRO A 352 -30.25 0.94 -0.83
C PRO A 352 -30.05 0.64 0.66
N SER A 353 -28.81 0.45 1.09
CA SER A 353 -28.46 0.23 2.49
C SER A 353 -27.01 0.62 2.77
N LEU A 354 -26.77 1.20 3.95
CA LEU A 354 -25.46 1.59 4.46
C LEU A 354 -25.06 0.75 5.67
N ASP A 355 -24.82 -0.53 5.40
CA ASP A 355 -24.24 -1.45 6.37
C ASP A 355 -22.72 -1.29 6.37
N TYR A 356 -22.13 -1.07 7.55
CA TYR A 356 -20.69 -0.93 7.65
C TYR A 356 -19.97 -2.21 7.22
N ALA A 357 -18.91 -2.03 6.44
CA ALA A 357 -17.90 -3.07 6.27
C ALA A 357 -17.20 -3.32 7.61
N ILE A 358 -16.56 -4.48 7.74
CA ILE A 358 -15.84 -4.85 8.96
C ILE A 358 -14.34 -4.60 8.79
N ASN A 359 -13.75 -3.94 9.77
CA ASN A 359 -12.32 -3.66 9.82
C ASN A 359 -11.52 -4.84 10.40
N HIS A 360 -10.20 -4.69 10.49
CA HIS A 360 -9.29 -5.71 11.01
C HIS A 360 -9.49 -6.08 12.50
N CYS A 361 -10.17 -5.23 13.27
CA CYS A 361 -10.50 -5.45 14.68
C CYS A 361 -11.91 -6.04 14.85
N ASN A 362 -12.56 -6.49 13.75
CA ASN A 362 -13.93 -6.99 13.75
C ASN A 362 -14.97 -5.94 14.21
N GLN A 363 -14.72 -4.67 13.92
CA GLN A 363 -15.60 -3.54 14.24
C GLN A 363 -16.09 -2.87 12.94
N PRO A 364 -17.20 -2.09 12.99
CA PRO A 364 -17.61 -1.23 11.89
C PRO A 364 -16.45 -0.35 11.38
N ASP A 365 -16.25 -0.32 10.07
CA ASP A 365 -15.12 0.34 9.43
C ASP A 365 -15.36 1.84 9.24
N VAL A 366 -15.28 2.56 10.36
CA VAL A 366 -15.22 4.02 10.45
C VAL A 366 -14.01 4.43 11.29
N ALA A 367 -13.34 5.50 10.88
CA ALA A 367 -12.18 6.02 11.61
C ALA A 367 -12.05 7.54 11.45
N MET A 368 -11.56 8.18 12.52
CA MET A 368 -11.22 9.59 12.55
C MET A 368 -9.69 9.79 12.49
N PHE A 369 -9.26 10.80 11.75
CA PHE A 369 -7.84 11.13 11.56
C PHE A 369 -7.59 12.62 11.74
N ASP A 370 -6.45 12.94 12.34
CA ASP A 370 -5.93 14.30 12.39
C ASP A 370 -5.24 14.66 11.07
N PHE A 371 -5.78 15.60 10.31
CA PHE A 371 -5.16 16.18 9.11
C PHE A 371 -4.57 17.58 9.35
N THR A 372 -4.55 18.03 10.61
CA THR A 372 -4.02 19.34 11.02
C THR A 372 -2.54 19.44 10.73
N CYS A 373 -1.78 18.39 11.07
CA CYS A 373 -0.35 18.32 10.90
C CYS A 373 0.01 17.38 9.75
N MET A 374 0.91 17.83 8.87
CA MET A 374 1.58 16.99 7.88
C MET A 374 3.07 16.98 8.17
N CYS A 375 3.67 15.79 8.19
CA CYS A 375 5.10 15.65 8.37
C CYS A 375 5.79 15.36 7.03
N ALA A 376 6.92 16.02 6.80
CA ALA A 376 7.83 15.71 5.70
C ALA A 376 9.25 15.53 6.25
N SER A 377 10.00 14.59 5.70
CA SER A 377 11.44 14.50 5.97
C SER A 377 12.17 15.66 5.31
N GLU A 378 13.18 16.22 5.98
CA GLU A 378 14.03 17.27 5.41
C GLU A 378 14.87 16.77 4.23
N ASN A 379 15.25 15.50 4.28
CA ASN A 379 16.05 14.82 3.25
C ASN A 379 15.40 13.47 2.92
N ALA A 380 15.47 13.06 1.66
CA ALA A 380 14.92 11.78 1.21
C ALA A 380 15.90 10.61 1.44
N ALA A 381 17.20 10.90 1.51
CA ALA A 381 18.24 9.91 1.71
C ALA A 381 19.43 10.49 2.49
N LEU A 382 20.27 9.60 3.00
CA LEU A 382 21.58 9.87 3.61
C LEU A 382 22.50 8.66 3.40
N PHE A 383 23.81 8.89 3.53
CA PHE A 383 24.80 7.81 3.60
C PHE A 383 25.30 7.66 5.04
N ARG A 384 25.52 6.41 5.44
CA ARG A 384 26.27 6.06 6.65
C ARG A 384 27.51 5.29 6.26
N GLU A 385 28.62 5.53 6.94
CA GLU A 385 29.86 4.79 6.74
C GLU A 385 30.43 4.41 8.11
N LYS A 386 30.76 3.14 8.27
CA LYS A 386 31.35 2.60 9.49
C LYS A 386 32.29 1.46 9.13
N CYS A 387 33.51 1.47 9.65
CA CYS A 387 34.52 0.42 9.40
C CYS A 387 34.67 0.09 7.90
N GLY A 388 34.69 1.11 7.02
CA GLY A 388 34.81 0.95 5.57
C GLY A 388 33.54 0.46 4.84
N HIS A 389 32.45 0.17 5.56
CA HIS A 389 31.19 -0.27 4.97
C HIS A 389 30.23 0.91 4.83
N GLN A 390 29.81 1.16 3.58
CA GLN A 390 28.85 2.20 3.24
C GLN A 390 27.42 1.64 3.21
N LEU A 391 26.47 2.44 3.70
CA LEU A 391 25.04 2.15 3.66
C LEU A 391 24.28 3.36 3.13
N LEU A 392 23.54 3.16 2.03
CA LEU A 392 22.54 4.12 1.57
C LEU A 392 21.24 3.91 2.37
N VAL A 393 20.78 4.95 3.04
CA VAL A 393 19.52 4.95 3.78
C VAL A 393 18.57 5.92 3.10
N ALA A 394 17.36 5.49 2.72
CA ALA A 394 16.36 6.37 2.11
C ALA A 394 14.94 6.14 2.61
N LEU A 395 14.08 7.14 2.47
CA LEU A 395 12.66 7.09 2.84
C LEU A 395 11.78 7.20 1.59
N VAL A 396 10.66 6.49 1.59
CA VAL A 396 9.68 6.50 0.49
C VAL A 396 8.24 6.49 1.01
N GLY A 397 7.30 7.01 0.21
CA GLY A 397 5.88 7.07 0.58
C GLY A 397 5.59 7.99 1.77
N ASP A 398 4.62 7.62 2.60
CA ASP A 398 4.23 8.41 3.79
C ASP A 398 5.38 8.57 4.81
N SER A 399 6.35 7.65 4.82
CA SER A 399 7.58 7.83 5.61
C SER A 399 8.41 8.99 5.05
N LEU A 400 8.33 9.37 3.78
CA LEU A 400 9.04 10.53 3.24
C LEU A 400 8.21 11.81 3.38
N LEU A 401 6.96 11.76 2.92
CA LEU A 401 6.05 12.89 2.85
C LEU A 401 4.63 12.41 3.12
N GLU A 402 4.03 12.86 4.22
CA GLU A 402 2.62 12.62 4.50
C GLU A 402 1.74 13.44 3.55
N VAL A 403 0.69 12.82 3.02
CA VAL A 403 -0.26 13.44 2.09
C VAL A 403 -1.59 13.74 2.79
N ARG A 404 -2.14 14.95 2.53
CA ARG A 404 -3.52 15.31 2.92
C ARG A 404 -4.50 14.69 1.93
N GLY A 405 -5.36 13.80 2.43
CA GLY A 405 -6.27 13.01 1.60
C GLY A 405 -5.57 11.80 0.97
N LEU A 406 -6.35 10.76 0.67
CA LEU A 406 -5.90 9.46 0.16
C LEU A 406 -5.48 9.52 -1.32
N TYR A 407 -4.65 10.49 -1.67
CA TYR A 407 -3.98 10.60 -2.95
C TYR A 407 -2.70 9.76 -2.91
N VAL A 408 -2.60 8.75 -3.79
CA VAL A 408 -1.31 8.07 -3.99
C VAL A 408 -0.42 8.99 -4.81
N ILE A 409 0.45 9.71 -4.13
CA ILE A 409 1.64 10.27 -4.77
C ILE A 409 2.68 9.16 -4.79
N LEU A 410 2.67 8.36 -5.86
CA LEU A 410 3.81 7.54 -6.22
C LEU A 410 4.90 8.46 -6.81
N MET A 411 5.46 9.34 -5.99
CA MET A 411 6.67 10.10 -6.35
C MET A 411 7.86 9.25 -5.96
N LEU A 412 8.25 8.38 -6.88
CA LEU A 412 9.61 7.88 -6.94
C LEU A 412 10.17 8.24 -8.29
N TRP A 413 11.10 9.20 -8.26
CA TRP A 413 12.08 9.49 -9.31
C TRP A 413 11.50 9.79 -10.69
N VAL A 414 11.18 11.07 -10.93
CA VAL A 414 11.23 11.67 -12.26
C VAL A 414 11.90 13.03 -12.12
N LYS A 415 13.11 13.15 -12.69
CA LYS A 415 13.52 14.41 -13.31
C LYS A 415 12.92 14.45 -14.71
#